data_AF-A0A7W1M916-F1
#
_entry.id   AF-A0A7W1M916-F1
#
_cell.length_a   1.000
_cell.length_b   1.000
_cell.length_c   1.000
_cell.angle_alpha   90.00
_cell.angle_beta   90.00
_cell.angle_gamma   90.00
#
_symmetry.space_group_name_H-M   'P 1'
#
loop_
_entity.id
_entity.type
_entity.pdbx_description
1 polymer ?
#
loop_
_entity_poly.entity_id
_entity_poly.type
_entity_poly.pdbx_seq_one_letter_code
_entity_poly.pdbx_strand_id
1 'polypeptide(L)' 'MAKPRLSASAEFFKQLSIEYQQLKFIIRVQENFAVGALIHGYELERQYLLYIIEQLEVLILKTQQLKDKIEKRLGRIEV' A
#
# COMPACT_ATOMS: atom_id res chain seq x y z
N MET A 1 32.35 -12.06 20.87
CA MET A 1 31.57 -10.81 20.99
C MET A 1 30.32 -10.95 20.13
N ALA A 2 29.18 -11.26 20.74
CA ALA A 2 27.92 -11.38 20.01
C ALA A 2 27.37 -9.96 19.76
N LYS A 3 27.26 -9.56 18.50
CA LYS A 3 26.54 -8.34 18.11
C LYS A 3 25.12 -8.42 18.70
N PRO A 4 24.63 -7.40 19.42
CA PRO A 4 23.25 -7.41 19.91
C PRO A 4 22.34 -7.32 18.68
N ARG A 5 21.82 -8.46 18.22
CA ARG A 5 20.76 -8.48 17.20
C ARG A 5 19.55 -7.77 17.80
N LEU A 6 19.14 -6.69 17.15
CA LEU A 6 18.05 -5.80 17.54
C LEU A 6 16.87 -6.58 18.13
N SER A 7 16.63 -6.41 19.42
CA SER A 7 15.35 -6.78 20.03
C SER A 7 14.32 -5.75 19.59
N ALA A 8 13.80 -5.91 18.37
CA ALA A 8 12.62 -5.17 17.94
C ALA A 8 11.50 -5.41 18.96
N SER A 9 10.94 -4.34 19.53
CA SER A 9 9.93 -4.44 20.58
C SER A 9 8.64 -5.08 20.03
N ALA A 10 7.82 -5.69 20.90
CA ALA A 10 6.52 -6.21 20.49
C ALA A 10 5.65 -5.14 19.79
N GLU A 11 5.80 -3.88 20.21
CA GLU A 11 5.14 -2.72 19.60
C GLU A 11 5.62 -2.46 18.16
N PHE A 12 6.90 -2.69 17.85
CA PHE A 12 7.44 -2.60 16.49
C PHE A 12 6.74 -3.60 15.55
N PHE A 13 6.67 -4.88 15.94
CA PHE A 13 6.04 -5.91 15.12
C PHE A 13 4.53 -5.69 14.95
N LYS A 14 3.87 -5.18 16.00
CA LYS A 14 2.46 -4.81 15.94
C LYS A 14 2.21 -3.69 14.92
N GLN A 15 3.03 -2.64 14.93
CA GLN A 15 2.92 -1.55 13.96
C GLN A 15 3.22 -2.01 12.53
N LEU A 16 4.25 -2.84 12.36
CA LEU A 16 4.60 -3.40 11.06
C LEU A 16 3.45 -4.26 10.50
N SER A 17 2.84 -5.10 11.34
CA SER A 17 1.67 -5.90 10.96
C SER A 17 0.49 -5.04 10.49
N ILE A 18 0.20 -3.94 11.19
CA ILE A 18 -0.86 -2.99 10.80
C ILE A 18 -0.55 -2.36 9.44
N GLU A 19 0.68 -1.91 9.22
CA GLU A 19 1.10 -1.29 7.95
C GLU A 19 1.03 -2.29 6.79
N TYR A 20 1.39 -3.56 7.00
CA TYR A 20 1.21 -4.62 6.00
C TYR A 20 -0.26 -4.93 5.69
N GLN A 21 -1.13 -4.92 6.70
CA GLN A 21 -2.58 -5.12 6.50
C GLN A 21 -3.18 -3.96 5.69
N GLN A 22 -2.78 -2.73 5.98
CA GLN A 22 -3.17 -1.54 5.20
C GLN A 22 -2.70 -1.66 3.74
N LEU A 23 -1.47 -2.12 3.52
CA LEU A 23 -0.93 -2.30 2.17
C LEU A 23 -1.74 -3.35 1.39
N LYS A 24 -2.02 -4.50 2.00
CA LYS A 24 -2.87 -5.54 1.40
C LYS A 24 -4.26 -5.03 1.06
N PHE A 25 -4.85 -4.23 1.95
CA PHE A 25 -6.16 -3.63 1.71
C PHE A 25 -6.13 -2.68 0.50
N ILE A 26 -5.16 -1.77 0.43
CA ILE A 26 -5.06 -0.81 -0.67
C ILE A 26 -4.83 -1.53 -2.01
N ILE A 27 -3.97 -2.54 -2.06
CA ILE A 27 -3.75 -3.36 -3.27
C ILE A 27 -5.05 -4.02 -3.71
N ARG A 28 -5.81 -4.62 -2.80
CA ARG A 28 -7.08 -5.26 -3.13
C ARG A 28 -8.14 -4.28 -3.64
N VAL A 29 -8.16 -3.06 -3.09
CA VAL A 29 -9.01 -1.97 -3.59
C VAL A 29 -8.60 -1.60 -5.03
N GLN A 30 -7.30 -1.49 -5.31
CA GLN A 30 -6.80 -1.22 -6.66
C GLN A 30 -7.16 -2.33 -7.66
N GLU A 31 -7.04 -3.60 -7.26
CA GLU A 31 -7.40 -4.75 -8.10
C GLU A 31 -8.90 -4.73 -8.45
N ASN A 32 -9.76 -4.60 -7.44
CA ASN A 32 -11.21 -4.52 -7.64
C ASN A 32 -11.59 -3.34 -8.54
N PHE A 33 -10.91 -2.22 -8.34
CA PHE A 33 -11.12 -1.02 -9.12
C PHE A 33 -10.71 -1.22 -10.58
N ALA A 34 -9.53 -1.79 -10.84
CA ALA A 34 -9.05 -2.08 -12.19
C ALA A 34 -9.98 -3.07 -12.91
N VAL A 35 -10.43 -4.12 -12.22
CA VAL A 35 -11.40 -5.08 -12.76
C VAL A 35 -12.73 -4.40 -13.09
N GLY A 36 -13.27 -3.58 -12.18
CA GLY A 36 -14.50 -2.82 -12.42
C GLY A 36 -14.40 -1.85 -13.60
N ALA A 37 -13.28 -1.14 -13.71
CA ALA A 37 -13.00 -0.23 -14.82
C ALA A 37 -12.82 -0.99 -16.15
N LEU A 38 -12.23 -2.19 -16.15
CA LEU A 38 -12.11 -3.02 -17.36
C LEU A 38 -13.45 -3.60 -17.81
N ILE A 39 -14.28 -4.04 -16.87
CA ILE A 39 -15.58 -4.67 -17.18
C ILE A 39 -16.63 -3.64 -17.59
N HIS A 40 -16.66 -2.47 -16.93
CA HIS A 40 -17.72 -1.47 -17.14
C HIS A 40 -17.21 -0.18 -17.79
N GLY A 41 -15.92 -0.10 -18.14
CA GLY A 41 -15.29 1.11 -18.69
C GLY A 41 -15.94 1.63 -19.97
N TYR A 42 -16.50 0.73 -20.78
CA TYR A 42 -17.19 1.10 -22.02
C TYR A 42 -18.61 1.65 -21.80
N GLU A 43 -19.19 1.39 -20.62
CA GLU A 43 -20.53 1.88 -20.21
C GLU A 43 -20.45 3.23 -19.51
N LEU A 44 -19.26 3.65 -19.11
CA LEU A 44 -19.03 4.85 -18.34
C LEU A 44 -18.81 6.07 -19.25
N GLU A 45 -19.51 7.16 -18.95
CA GLU A 45 -19.27 8.42 -19.63
C GLU A 45 -17.84 8.92 -19.35
N ARG A 46 -17.28 9.69 -20.29
CA ARG A 46 -15.88 10.17 -20.25
C ARG A 46 -15.48 10.84 -18.93
N GLN A 47 -16.40 11.56 -18.30
CA GLN A 47 -16.18 12.20 -17.00
C GLN A 47 -15.97 11.21 -15.85
N TYR A 48 -16.68 10.08 -15.85
CA TYR A 48 -16.49 9.02 -14.86
C TYR A 48 -15.18 8.27 -15.09
N LEU A 49 -14.79 8.08 -16.36
CA LEU A 49 -13.47 7.50 -16.68
C LEU A 49 -12.31 8.39 -16.18
N LEU A 50 -12.43 9.71 -16.32
CA LEU A 50 -11.44 10.66 -15.78
C LEU A 50 -11.37 10.60 -14.26
N TYR A 51 -12.51 10.67 -13.57
CA TYR A 51 -12.57 10.50 -12.12
C TYR A 51 -11.93 9.18 -11.68
N ILE A 52 -12.15 8.11 -12.45
CA ILE A 52 -11.59 6.80 -12.18
C ILE A 52 -10.06 6.81 -12.25
N ILE A 53 -9.51 7.44 -13.27
CA ILE A 53 -8.05 7.60 -13.44
C ILE A 53 -7.46 8.41 -12.28
N GLU A 54 -8.11 9.51 -11.89
CA GLU A 54 -7.67 10.33 -10.75
C GLU A 54 -7.64 9.52 -9.43
N GLN A 55 -8.67 8.70 -9.18
CA GLN A 55 -8.69 7.85 -7.97
C GLN A 55 -7.59 6.78 -8.00
N LEU A 56 -7.27 6.21 -9.17
CA LEU A 56 -6.15 5.28 -9.32
C LEU A 56 -4.81 5.93 -8.98
N GLU A 57 -4.55 7.13 -9.48
CA GLU A 57 -3.32 7.87 -9.19
C GLU A 57 -3.17 8.12 -7.68
N VAL A 58 -4.25 8.55 -7.02
CA VAL A 58 -4.27 8.74 -5.56
C VAL A 58 -3.99 7.44 -4.81
N LEU A 59 -4.55 6.32 -5.26
CA LEU A 59 -4.29 5.01 -4.65
C LEU A 59 -2.84 4.58 -4.86
N ILE A 60 -2.28 4.74 -6.06
CA ILE A 60 -0.88 4.41 -6.37
C ILE A 60 0.06 5.21 -5.47
N LEU A 61 -0.19 6.51 -5.32
CA LEU A 61 0.59 7.37 -4.44
C LEU A 61 0.56 6.88 -2.98
N LYS A 62 -0.63 6.53 -2.47
CA LYS A 62 -0.78 5.99 -1.10
C LYS A 62 -0.06 4.66 -0.93
N THR A 63 -0.11 3.78 -1.93
CA THR A 63 0.62 2.51 -1.94
C THR A 63 2.13 2.74 -1.86
N GLN A 64 2.67 3.65 -2.68
CA GLN A 64 4.10 4.00 -2.67
C GLN A 64 4.53 4.59 -1.32
N GLN A 65 3.76 5.53 -0.76
CA GLN A 65 4.06 6.11 0.56
C GLN A 65 4.09 5.06 1.67
N LEU A 66 3.15 4.11 1.64
CA LEU A 66 3.08 3.05 2.65
C LEU A 66 4.23 2.03 2.47
N LYS A 67 4.57 1.69 1.22
CA LYS A 67 5.74 0.87 0.90
C LYS A 67 7.02 1.52 1.43
N ASP A 68 7.26 2.79 1.12
CA ASP A 68 8.45 3.53 1.58
C ASP A 68 8.53 3.58 3.11
N LYS A 69 7.38 3.71 3.78
CA LYS A 69 7.30 3.68 5.25
C LYS A 69 7.70 2.31 5.80
N ILE A 70 7.23 1.23 5.20
CA ILE A 70 7.58 -0.14 5.57
C ILE A 70 9.08 -0.38 5.33
N GLU A 71 9.60 -0.01 4.16
CA GLU A 71 11.03 -0.14 3.84
C GLU A 71 11.91 0.64 4.80
N LYS A 72 11.55 1.89 5.15
CA LYS A 72 12.26 2.67 6.17
C LYS A 72 12.25 2.01 7.54
N ARG A 73 11.14 1.37 7.94
CA ARG A 73 11.07 0.65 9.21
C ARG A 73 11.89 -0.65 9.20
N LEU A 74 11.93 -1.35 8.07
CA LEU A 74 12.75 -2.55 7.91
C LEU A 74 14.25 -2.20 7.84
N GLY A 75 14.63 -1.10 7.17
CA GLY A 75 16.01 -0.63 7.09
C GLY A 75 16.57 -0.18 8.45
N ARG A 76 15.71 0.22 9.40
CA ARG A 76 16.10 0.44 10.81
C ARG A 76 16.48 -0.85 11.56
N ILE A 77 16.27 -2.03 10.96
CA ILE A 77 16.70 -3.34 11.48
C ILE A 77 18.08 -3.73 10.90
N GLU A 78 18.58 -3.06 9.85
CA GLU A 78 19.87 -3.39 9.21
C GLU A 78 21.07 -2.55 9.69
N VAL A 79 20.90 -1.73 10.75
CA VAL A 79 21.99 -0.95 11.37
C VAL A 79 22.24 -1.38 12.82
#